data_AF-A0A2T1GE16-F1
#
_entry.id   AF-A0A2T1GE16-F1
#
_cell.length_a   1.000
_cell.length_b   1.000
_cell.length_c   1.000
_cell.angle_alpha   90.00
_cell.angle_beta   90.00
_cell.angle_gamma   90.00
#
_symmetry.space_group_name_H-M   'P 1'
#
loop_
_entity.id
_entity.type
_entity.pdbx_description
1 polymer ?
#
loop_
_entity_poly.entity_id
_entity_poly.type
_entity_poly.pdbx_seq_one_letter_code
_entity_poly.pdbx_strand_id
1 'polypeptide(L)'
;MIVFLDTNVLGLLAKPKKCFDESSDESYQVQQWFYGLLSKGVRVVTSTLCDYEFRRGLLEPSNRSTELAPGLIELDDIAARGILEFIAVSREDSILAAQLWVDAQADGRPTSDKKKIDIDVIISAQCLTLQKENPGQKVIMATTNTKHISRYCDSADWREIKL
;
A
#
# COMPACT_ATOMS: atom_id res chain seq x y z
N MET A 1 11.63 -7.21 -9.92
CA MET A 1 10.69 -6.10 -9.66
C MET A 1 10.14 -6.29 -8.26
N ILE A 2 9.95 -5.21 -7.53
CA ILE A 2 9.29 -5.18 -6.23
C ILE A 2 8.03 -4.33 -6.38
N VAL A 3 6.90 -4.84 -5.90
CA VAL A 3 5.64 -4.10 -5.86
C VAL A 3 5.32 -3.75 -4.42
N PHE A 4 5.16 -2.46 -4.15
CA PHE A 4 4.79 -1.93 -2.84
C PHE A 4 3.30 -1.62 -2.83
N LEU A 5 2.51 -2.25 -1.97
CA LEU A 5 1.07 -2.00 -1.88
C LEU A 5 0.79 -0.81 -0.95
N ASP A 6 0.04 0.18 -1.43
CA ASP A 6 -0.53 1.22 -0.57
C ASP A 6 -1.71 0.70 0.26
N THR A 7 -2.26 1.55 1.13
CA THR A 7 -3.39 1.19 2.01
C THR A 7 -4.64 0.79 1.22
N ASN A 8 -4.89 1.43 0.07
CA ASN A 8 -6.09 1.17 -0.72
C ASN A 8 -6.02 -0.19 -1.42
N VAL A 9 -4.89 -0.53 -2.05
CA VAL A 9 -4.68 -1.82 -2.71
C VAL A 9 -4.60 -2.94 -1.67
N LEU A 10 -3.96 -2.69 -0.52
CA LEU A 10 -3.99 -3.62 0.62
C LEU A 10 -5.43 -3.90 1.08
N GLY A 11 -6.26 -2.86 1.20
CA GLY A 11 -7.66 -3.02 1.58
C GLY A 11 -8.49 -3.76 0.54
N LEU A 12 -8.19 -3.63 -0.74
CA LEU A 12 -8.82 -4.42 -1.80
C LEU A 12 -8.41 -5.90 -1.74
N LEU A 13 -7.13 -6.18 -1.46
CA LEU A 13 -6.59 -7.53 -1.29
C LEU A 13 -7.23 -8.23 -0.08
N ALA A 14 -7.35 -7.52 1.04
CA ALA A 14 -7.87 -8.01 2.31
C ALA A 14 -9.38 -8.28 2.31
N LYS A 15 -10.13 -7.75 1.33
CA LYS A 15 -11.59 -7.91 1.31
C LYS A 15 -11.96 -9.40 1.08
N PRO A 16 -12.84 -9.97 1.92
CA PRO A 16 -13.28 -11.34 1.76
C PRO A 16 -14.05 -11.51 0.45
N LYS A 17 -13.89 -12.67 -0.19
CA LYS A 17 -14.63 -13.01 -1.42
C LYS A 17 -16.13 -13.07 -1.14
N LYS A 18 -16.94 -12.31 -1.88
CA LYS A 18 -18.39 -12.53 -1.92
C LYS A 18 -18.70 -13.59 -2.98
N CYS A 19 -19.55 -14.55 -2.61
CA CYS A 19 -19.89 -15.68 -3.46
C CYS A 19 -20.83 -15.25 -4.61
N PHE A 20 -20.55 -15.73 -5.83
CA PHE A 20 -21.42 -15.84 -7.03
C PHE A 20 -21.34 -14.82 -8.20
N ASP A 21 -20.65 -13.68 -8.13
CA ASP A 21 -20.39 -12.84 -9.33
C ASP A 21 -18.99 -12.19 -9.28
N GLU A 22 -17.97 -13.00 -9.55
CA GLU A 22 -16.57 -12.69 -9.22
C GLU A 22 -15.85 -11.82 -10.27
N SER A 23 -16.39 -11.68 -11.49
CA SER A 23 -15.63 -11.08 -12.60
C SER A 23 -15.54 -9.55 -12.55
N SER A 24 -16.52 -8.87 -11.96
CA SER A 24 -16.56 -7.41 -11.81
C SER A 24 -16.16 -6.89 -10.43
N ASP A 25 -15.90 -7.79 -9.47
CA ASP A 25 -15.46 -7.38 -8.13
C ASP A 25 -13.99 -6.95 -8.17
N GLU A 26 -13.73 -5.68 -7.90
CA GLU A 26 -12.39 -5.11 -7.85
C GLU A 26 -11.48 -5.86 -6.88
N SER A 27 -12.01 -6.34 -5.76
CA SER A 27 -11.24 -7.14 -4.79
C SER A 27 -10.81 -8.48 -5.34
N TYR A 28 -11.68 -9.15 -6.11
CA TYR A 28 -11.31 -10.38 -6.79
C TYR A 28 -10.21 -10.12 -7.83
N GLN A 29 -10.33 -9.05 -8.61
CA GLN A 29 -9.32 -8.71 -9.62
C GLN A 29 -7.97 -8.38 -8.99
N VAL A 30 -7.94 -7.66 -7.85
CA VAL A 30 -6.71 -7.41 -7.09
C VAL A 30 -6.11 -8.71 -6.56
N GLN A 31 -6.92 -9.64 -6.05
CA GLN A 31 -6.42 -10.95 -5.61
C GLN A 31 -5.80 -11.74 -6.76
N GLN A 32 -6.46 -11.81 -7.93
CA GLN A 32 -5.92 -12.47 -9.11
C GLN A 32 -4.62 -11.82 -9.58
N TRP A 33 -4.58 -10.49 -9.60
CA TRP A 33 -3.37 -9.73 -9.93
C TRP A 33 -2.23 -10.03 -8.95
N PHE A 34 -2.50 -9.97 -7.65
CA PHE A 34 -1.53 -10.23 -6.58
C PHE A 34 -0.93 -11.64 -6.69
N TYR A 35 -1.76 -12.68 -6.76
CA TYR A 35 -1.26 -14.05 -6.91
C TYR A 35 -0.58 -14.27 -8.27
N GLY A 36 -1.03 -13.57 -9.31
CA GLY A 36 -0.36 -13.55 -10.61
C GLY A 36 1.08 -13.01 -10.52
N LEU A 37 1.29 -11.91 -9.80
CA LEU A 37 2.63 -11.36 -9.54
C LEU A 37 3.50 -12.36 -8.77
N LEU A 38 2.98 -12.93 -7.69
CA LEU A 38 3.70 -13.91 -6.87
C LEU A 38 4.11 -15.15 -7.68
N SER A 39 3.22 -15.68 -8.52
CA SER A 39 3.49 -16.83 -9.38
C SER A 39 4.64 -16.61 -10.37
N LYS A 40 4.90 -15.34 -10.72
CA LYS A 40 5.98 -14.91 -11.60
C LYS A 40 7.25 -14.50 -10.83
N GLY A 41 7.30 -14.74 -9.51
CA GLY A 41 8.45 -14.46 -8.66
C GLY A 41 8.64 -12.98 -8.32
N VAL A 42 7.60 -12.15 -8.46
CA VAL A 42 7.67 -10.76 -7.99
C VAL A 42 7.55 -10.70 -6.48
N ARG A 43 8.48 -9.97 -5.87
CA ARG A 43 8.43 -9.64 -4.44
C ARG A 43 7.35 -8.58 -4.24
N VAL A 44 6.36 -8.88 -3.40
CA VAL A 44 5.31 -7.94 -3.03
C VAL A 44 5.44 -7.60 -1.55
N VAL A 45 5.41 -6.31 -1.22
CA VAL A 45 5.60 -5.77 0.13
C VAL A 45 4.51 -4.73 0.44
N THR A 46 4.31 -4.42 1.71
CA THR A 46 3.54 -3.24 2.15
C THR A 46 4.16 -2.65 3.43
N SER A 47 3.77 -1.42 3.79
CA SER A 47 4.22 -0.78 5.02
C SER A 47 3.43 -1.25 6.24
N THR A 48 4.08 -1.29 7.41
CA THR A 48 3.35 -1.38 8.68
C THR A 48 2.43 -0.18 8.91
N LEU A 49 2.67 0.97 8.26
CA LEU A 49 1.73 2.10 8.31
C LEU A 49 0.46 1.85 7.49
N CYS A 50 0.57 1.15 6.35
CA CYS A 50 -0.61 0.75 5.58
C CYS A 50 -1.48 -0.23 6.36
N ASP A 51 -0.86 -1.20 7.04
CA ASP A 51 -1.56 -2.11 7.95
C ASP A 51 -2.23 -1.35 9.11
N TYR A 52 -1.53 -0.39 9.72
CA TYR A 52 -2.10 0.48 10.74
C TYR A 52 -3.31 1.28 10.23
N GLU A 53 -3.22 1.92 9.06
CA GLU A 53 -4.33 2.70 8.52
C GLU A 53 -5.54 1.83 8.20
N PHE A 54 -5.30 0.66 7.61
CA PHE A 54 -6.35 -0.29 7.30
C PHE A 54 -7.06 -0.78 8.57
N ARG A 55 -6.30 -1.25 9.57
CA ARG A 55 -6.84 -1.69 10.87
C ARG A 55 -7.56 -0.56 11.59
N ARG A 56 -6.99 0.64 11.64
CA ARG A 56 -7.60 1.82 12.27
C ARG A 56 -8.94 2.15 11.62
N GLY A 57 -9.02 2.12 10.29
CA GLY A 57 -10.27 2.34 9.57
C GLY A 57 -11.34 1.32 9.96
N LEU A 58 -11.00 0.03 10.01
CA LEU A 58 -11.96 -1.01 10.41
C LEU A 58 -12.39 -0.93 11.87
N LEU A 59 -11.47 -0.55 12.77
CA LEU A 59 -11.73 -0.40 14.21
C LEU A 59 -12.44 0.92 14.57
N GLU A 60 -12.55 1.86 13.63
CA GLU A 60 -13.17 3.14 13.89
C GLU A 60 -14.68 2.97 14.20
N PRO A 61 -15.20 3.44 15.34
CA PRO A 61 -16.60 3.22 15.74
C PRO A 61 -17.66 3.76 14.77
N SER A 62 -17.27 4.73 13.93
CA SER A 62 -18.09 5.29 12.86
C SER A 62 -18.32 4.31 11.71
N ASN A 63 -17.41 3.35 11.50
CA ASN A 63 -17.56 2.23 10.59
C ASN A 63 -18.37 1.13 11.28
N ARG A 64 -19.69 1.12 11.04
CA ARG A 64 -20.66 0.13 11.55
C ARG A 64 -20.52 -1.27 10.94
N SER A 65 -19.33 -1.62 10.46
CA SER A 65 -19.07 -2.92 9.86
C SER A 65 -18.82 -3.91 11.00
N THR A 66 -19.84 -4.70 11.36
CA THR A 66 -19.68 -5.88 12.24
C THR A 66 -18.74 -6.94 11.63
N GLU A 67 -18.31 -6.75 10.38
CA GLU A 67 -17.34 -7.55 9.63
C GLU A 67 -15.88 -7.13 9.89
N LEU A 68 -15.56 -6.71 11.11
CA LEU A 68 -14.18 -6.57 11.57
C LEU A 68 -13.37 -7.87 11.39
N ALA A 69 -14.04 -9.01 11.41
CA ALA A 69 -13.38 -10.31 11.43
C ALA A 69 -12.77 -10.74 10.08
N PRO A 70 -13.48 -10.80 8.95
CA PRO A 70 -12.98 -11.60 7.83
C PRO A 70 -11.76 -10.99 7.12
N GLY A 71 -11.73 -9.68 6.91
CA GLY A 71 -10.61 -9.05 6.20
C GLY A 71 -9.33 -8.90 7.04
N LEU A 72 -9.47 -8.75 8.36
CA LEU A 72 -8.33 -8.80 9.28
C LEU A 72 -7.76 -10.21 9.40
N ILE A 73 -8.63 -11.22 9.49
CA ILE A 73 -8.23 -12.63 9.50
C ILE A 73 -7.46 -12.97 8.23
N GLU A 74 -7.95 -12.57 7.05
CA GLU A 74 -7.25 -12.82 5.79
C GLU A 74 -5.87 -12.16 5.74
N LEU A 75 -5.73 -10.90 6.19
CA LEU A 75 -4.42 -10.24 6.26
C LEU A 75 -3.46 -10.93 7.23
N ASP A 76 -3.96 -11.31 8.43
CA ASP A 76 -3.16 -12.02 9.43
C ASP A 76 -2.70 -13.38 8.88
N ASP A 77 -3.57 -14.09 8.15
CA ASP A 77 -3.24 -15.37 7.51
C ASP A 77 -2.23 -15.21 6.37
N ILE A 78 -2.40 -14.21 5.49
CA ILE A 78 -1.44 -13.90 4.40
C ILE A 78 -0.07 -13.55 4.99
N ALA A 79 -0.04 -12.76 6.07
CA ALA A 79 1.17 -12.38 6.78
C ALA A 79 1.85 -13.59 7.43
N ALA A 80 1.09 -14.40 8.19
CA ALA A 80 1.59 -15.58 8.88
C ALA A 80 2.16 -16.65 7.93
N ARG A 81 1.61 -16.73 6.71
CA ARG A 81 2.11 -17.62 5.65
C ARG A 81 3.32 -17.06 4.90
N GLY A 82 3.76 -15.84 5.20
CA GLY A 82 4.87 -15.17 4.52
C GLY A 82 4.58 -14.83 3.05
N ILE A 83 3.31 -14.71 2.68
CA ILE A 83 2.88 -14.41 1.31
C ILE A 83 3.01 -12.92 1.00
N LEU A 84 2.77 -12.06 1.99
CA LEU A 84 2.97 -10.61 1.93
C LEU A 84 3.92 -10.18 3.05
N GLU A 85 4.95 -9.42 2.70
CA GLU A 85 5.91 -8.88 3.65
C GLU A 85 5.45 -7.49 4.14
N PHE A 86 5.42 -7.30 5.46
CA PHE A 86 5.12 -6.02 6.09
C PHE A 86 6.42 -5.39 6.61
N ILE A 87 6.91 -4.37 5.91
CA ILE A 87 8.17 -3.71 6.24
C ILE A 87 7.96 -2.53 7.19
N ALA A 88 8.72 -2.52 8.30
CA ALA A 88 8.66 -1.46 9.29
C ALA A 88 9.25 -0.15 8.74
N VAL A 89 8.64 0.98 9.11
CA VAL A 89 9.21 2.30 8.81
C VAL A 89 10.48 2.51 9.61
N SER A 90 11.58 2.70 8.90
CA SER A 90 12.90 2.95 9.48
C SER A 90 13.09 4.43 9.83
N ARG A 91 14.18 4.71 10.55
CA ARG A 91 14.61 6.09 10.79
C ARG A 91 14.96 6.81 9.49
N GLU A 92 15.52 6.09 8.51
CA GLU A 92 15.90 6.66 7.22
C GLU A 92 14.66 7.09 6.43
N ASP A 93 13.63 6.23 6.40
CA ASP A 93 12.33 6.55 5.80
C ASP A 93 11.73 7.81 6.42
N SER A 94 11.76 7.91 7.75
CA SER A 94 11.21 9.05 8.48
C SER A 94 11.93 10.37 8.17
N ILE A 95 13.25 10.33 8.01
CA ILE A 95 14.06 11.51 7.63
C ILE A 95 13.74 11.94 6.20
N LEU A 96 13.68 10.99 5.27
CA LEU A 96 13.36 11.27 3.88
C LEU A 96 11.92 11.81 3.75
N ALA A 97 10.97 11.22 4.47
CA ALA A 97 9.57 11.67 4.50
C ALA A 97 9.44 13.13 4.97
N ALA A 98 10.18 13.52 6.02
CA ALA A 98 10.17 14.89 6.49
C ALA A 98 10.67 15.88 5.42
N GLN A 99 11.71 15.50 4.67
CA GLN A 99 12.21 16.31 3.56
C GLN A 99 11.19 16.41 2.42
N LEU A 100 10.62 15.27 1.98
CA LEU A 100 9.59 15.25 0.93
C LEU A 100 8.37 16.10 1.29
N TRP A 101 7.98 16.11 2.57
CA TRP A 101 6.88 16.94 3.04
C TRP A 101 7.20 18.44 2.92
N VAL A 102 8.39 18.87 3.32
CA VAL A 102 8.83 20.27 3.19
C VAL A 102 8.87 20.70 1.72
N ASP A 103 9.43 19.86 0.86
CA ASP A 103 9.55 20.14 -0.57
C ASP A 103 8.17 20.29 -1.23
N ALA A 104 7.21 19.41 -0.89
CA ALA A 104 5.84 19.50 -1.40
C ALA A 104 5.10 20.78 -0.96
N GLN A 105 5.41 21.31 0.22
CA GLN A 105 4.85 22.57 0.71
C GLN A 105 5.45 23.78 -0.01
N ALA A 106 6.75 23.74 -0.31
CA ALA A 106 7.44 24.79 -1.04
C ALA A 106 6.90 24.94 -2.48
N ASP A 107 6.47 23.83 -3.08
CA ASP A 107 5.83 23.78 -4.41
C ASP A 107 4.38 24.32 -4.42
N GLY A 108 3.88 24.86 -3.30
CA GLY A 108 2.54 25.47 -3.21
C GLY A 108 1.39 24.46 -3.26
N ARG A 109 1.64 23.17 -2.97
CA ARG A 109 0.66 22.09 -3.07
C ARG A 109 0.62 21.25 -1.79
N PRO A 110 -0.01 21.75 -0.71
CA PRO A 110 -0.15 21.02 0.55
C PRO A 110 -0.86 19.68 0.32
N THR A 111 -0.26 18.59 0.80
CA THR A 111 -0.80 17.22 0.65
C THR A 111 -1.67 16.77 1.81
N SER A 112 -1.54 17.43 2.96
CA SER A 112 -2.38 17.23 4.14
C SER A 112 -2.51 18.53 4.93
N ASP A 113 -3.52 18.61 5.78
CA ASP A 113 -3.61 19.66 6.79
C ASP A 113 -2.29 19.66 7.60
N LYS A 114 -1.68 20.82 7.85
CA LYS A 114 -0.39 20.95 8.57
C LYS A 114 -0.38 20.26 9.93
N LYS A 115 -1.55 19.92 10.46
CA LYS A 115 -1.75 19.24 11.74
C LYS A 115 -1.85 17.70 11.63
N LYS A 116 -1.86 17.13 10.44
CA LYS A 116 -1.98 15.69 10.21
C LYS A 116 -0.64 15.11 9.76
N ILE A 117 -0.34 13.91 10.26
CA ILE A 117 0.75 13.10 9.74
C ILE A 117 0.34 12.61 8.36
N ASP A 118 1.19 12.85 7.37
CA ASP A 118 0.96 12.48 5.97
C ASP A 118 1.54 11.09 5.70
N ILE A 119 0.70 10.06 5.84
CA ILE A 119 1.15 8.66 5.69
C ILE A 119 1.57 8.39 4.25
N ASP A 120 0.89 8.98 3.25
CA ASP A 120 1.25 8.88 1.83
C ASP A 120 2.69 9.34 1.57
N VAL A 121 3.12 10.44 2.22
CA VAL A 121 4.50 10.92 2.13
C VAL A 121 5.48 9.95 2.78
N ILE A 122 5.12 9.36 3.93
CA ILE A 122 6.00 8.41 4.64
C ILE A 122 6.17 7.11 3.84
N ILE A 123 5.09 6.53 3.33
CA ILE A 123 5.18 5.30 2.52
C ILE A 123 5.87 5.56 1.18
N SER A 124 5.74 6.77 0.62
CA SER A 124 6.50 7.16 -0.58
C SER A 124 7.99 7.24 -0.31
N ALA A 125 8.40 7.81 0.84
CA ALA A 125 9.80 7.80 1.28
C ALA A 125 10.31 6.36 1.47
N GLN A 126 9.53 5.51 2.12
CA GLN A 126 9.87 4.10 2.31
C GLN A 126 10.05 3.37 0.96
N CYS A 127 9.20 3.67 -0.03
CA CYS A 127 9.34 3.13 -1.38
C CYS A 127 10.67 3.56 -2.05
N LEU A 128 11.09 4.82 -1.86
CA LEU A 128 12.37 5.32 -2.37
C LEU A 128 13.58 4.70 -1.66
N THR A 129 13.52 4.53 -0.34
CA THR A 129 14.56 3.82 0.43
C THR A 129 14.68 2.38 -0.06
N LEU A 130 13.56 1.68 -0.22
CA LEU A 130 13.53 0.31 -0.73
C LEU A 130 14.13 0.20 -2.14
N GLN A 131 13.88 1.18 -3.01
CA GLN A 131 14.50 1.27 -4.33
C GLN A 131 16.03 1.43 -4.23
N LYS A 132 16.52 2.24 -3.30
CA LYS A 132 17.96 2.44 -3.09
C LYS A 132 18.65 1.18 -2.54
N GLU A 133 17.97 0.44 -1.65
CA GLU A 133 18.49 -0.81 -1.06
C GLU A 133 18.50 -1.99 -2.04
N ASN A 134 17.72 -1.93 -3.12
CA ASN A 134 17.59 -3.00 -4.10
C ASN A 134 18.05 -2.54 -5.50
N PRO A 135 19.35 -2.21 -5.67
CA PRO A 135 19.85 -1.75 -6.96
C PRO A 135 19.65 -2.82 -8.03
N GLY A 136 19.18 -2.40 -9.21
CA GLY A 136 18.87 -3.30 -10.33
C GLY A 136 17.46 -3.91 -10.28
N GLN A 137 16.68 -3.68 -9.23
CA GLN A 137 15.26 -4.01 -9.20
C GLN A 137 14.41 -2.74 -9.32
N LYS A 138 13.44 -2.72 -10.22
CA LYS A 138 12.39 -1.69 -10.23
C LYS A 138 11.48 -1.87 -9.01
N VAL A 139 11.31 -0.83 -8.21
CA VAL A 139 10.30 -0.73 -7.14
C VAL A 139 9.18 0.18 -7.63
N ILE A 140 7.94 -0.28 -7.56
CA ILE A 140 6.76 0.49 -7.96
C ILE A 140 5.69 0.40 -6.89
N MET A 141 5.12 1.55 -6.51
CA MET A 141 3.97 1.59 -5.62
C MET A 141 2.68 1.31 -6.40
N ALA A 142 1.98 0.26 -6.03
CA ALA A 142 0.63 -0.03 -6.49
C ALA A 142 -0.35 0.78 -5.66
N THR A 143 -1.13 1.64 -6.31
CA THR A 143 -2.11 2.51 -5.66
C THR A 143 -3.35 2.64 -6.53
N THR A 144 -4.49 3.05 -5.97
CA THR A 144 -5.63 3.55 -6.74
C THR A 144 -5.65 5.08 -6.83
N ASN A 145 -4.68 5.76 -6.17
CA ASN A 145 -4.57 7.20 -6.07
C ASN A 145 -3.22 7.73 -6.62
N THR A 146 -2.92 7.38 -7.88
CA THR A 146 -1.64 7.72 -8.54
C THR A 146 -1.31 9.20 -8.51
N LYS A 147 -2.30 10.09 -8.64
CA LYS A 147 -2.09 11.55 -8.65
C LYS A 147 -1.40 12.09 -7.40
N HIS A 148 -1.63 11.47 -6.24
CA HIS A 148 -1.05 11.91 -4.97
C HIS A 148 0.35 11.34 -4.76
N ILE A 149 0.56 10.07 -5.14
CA ILE A 149 1.80 9.35 -4.90
C ILE A 149 2.87 9.61 -5.97
N SER A 150 2.48 9.76 -7.25
CA SER A 150 3.41 9.80 -8.40
C SER A 150 4.33 11.02 -8.41
N ARG A 151 4.09 11.98 -7.52
CA ARG A 151 4.95 13.14 -7.32
C ARG A 151 6.15 12.84 -6.40
N TYR A 152 6.09 11.75 -5.65
CA TYR A 152 7.10 11.37 -4.66
C TYR A 152 7.92 10.15 -5.11
N CYS A 153 7.27 9.10 -5.63
CA CYS A 153 7.93 7.88 -6.06
C CYS A 153 7.29 7.29 -7.32
N ASP A 154 7.98 6.31 -7.92
CA ASP A 154 7.41 5.54 -9.03
C ASP A 154 6.17 4.79 -8.53
N SER A 155 5.04 5.05 -9.18
CA SER A 155 3.74 4.51 -8.81
C SER A 155 2.84 4.38 -10.02
N ALA A 156 1.95 3.40 -9.98
CA ALA A 156 0.98 3.17 -11.03
C ALA A 156 -0.34 2.67 -10.44
N ASP A 157 -1.41 2.80 -11.23
CA ASP A 157 -2.64 2.08 -10.93
C ASP A 157 -2.31 0.59 -10.95
N TRP A 158 -2.77 -0.17 -9.95
CA TRP A 158 -2.42 -1.59 -9.84
C TRP A 158 -2.76 -2.39 -11.13
N ARG A 159 -3.79 -1.96 -11.88
CA ARG A 159 -4.20 -2.57 -13.17
C ARG A 159 -3.17 -2.38 -14.29
N GLU A 160 -2.30 -1.38 -14.16
CA GLU A 160 -1.25 -1.05 -15.12
C GLU A 160 0.06 -1.81 -14.83
N ILE A 161 0.21 -2.35 -13.62
CA ILE A 161 1.40 -3.11 -13.22
C ILE A 161 1.30 -4.52 -13.80
N LYS A 162 1.99 -4.73 -14.92
CA LYS A 162 2.07 -6.02 -15.62
C LYS A 162 3.53 -6.47 -15.72
N LEU A 163 3.70 -7.80 -15.78
CA LEU A 163 4.94 -8.51 -16.03
C LEU A 163 4.93 -9.11 -17.42
#